data_AF-A0A074VYY4-F1
#
_entry.id   AF-A0A074VYY4-F1
#
_cell.length_a   1.000
_cell.length_b   1.000
_cell.length_c   1.000
_cell.angle_alpha   90.00
_cell.angle_beta   90.00
_cell.angle_gamma   90.00
#
_symmetry.space_group_name_H-M   'P 1'
#
loop_
_entity.id
_entity.type
_entity.pdbx_description
1 polymer ?
#
loop_
_entity_poly.entity_id
_entity_poly.type
_entity_poly.pdbx_seq_one_letter_code
_entity_poly.pdbx_strand_id
1 'polypeptide(L)'
;MRVLAVAFQRKETTRDLVDMDLCIVRALYRARDTATDHKIFGAISTIVSRFRRENLPLTRYLLAVGIKFAARTRSLPGMKRYLKLHKELGFPIAKTLFRAIIAKCSVGVHGYGEIRNGRWSRRDLLQVLLGFEDTPPEDEHHLGLFLDRTEWTQLYGWLVVLSRCKASDELWKEWLLWQDNPLRLKTGRVSSQFSENKLRGDYSFIEMIADAGDTRRAWDMLGNSGIAFKDCRTRLRRSLLRDIEYATVWDDQIPVDLLAQYDFELKKVENALGVEWISLGDDQGYHKPTETMKQSLEALSSPFFKLEPDFGYPHDLTPEEIKKQYDEMMLHVEDMSIYLPKTTRNSTKCKDGTTSSRRIHSIT
;
A
#
# COMPACT_ATOMS: atom_id res chain seq x y z
N MET A 1 -10.89 -17.84 -23.19
CA MET A 1 -11.94 -18.07 -22.17
C MET A 1 -13.04 -19.01 -22.62
N ARG A 2 -13.65 -18.85 -23.81
CA ARG A 2 -14.70 -19.78 -24.31
C ARG A 2 -14.24 -21.25 -24.34
N VAL A 3 -13.02 -21.53 -24.80
CA VAL A 3 -12.42 -22.88 -24.80
C VAL A 3 -12.34 -23.48 -23.39
N LEU A 4 -11.85 -22.71 -22.41
CA LEU A 4 -11.82 -23.15 -21.01
C LEU A 4 -13.23 -23.42 -20.47
N ALA A 5 -14.18 -22.52 -20.74
CA ALA A 5 -15.56 -22.67 -20.29
C ALA A 5 -16.21 -23.97 -20.81
N VAL A 6 -15.97 -24.31 -22.08
CA VAL A 6 -16.43 -25.57 -22.71
C VAL A 6 -15.69 -26.78 -22.11
N ALA A 7 -14.37 -26.71 -21.98
CA ALA A 7 -13.58 -27.80 -21.40
C ALA A 7 -13.98 -28.11 -19.94
N PHE A 8 -14.45 -27.10 -19.20
CA PHE A 8 -14.97 -27.30 -17.85
C PHE A 8 -16.40 -27.87 -17.78
N GLN A 9 -17.10 -28.08 -18.91
CA GLN A 9 -18.43 -28.70 -18.92
C GLN A 9 -18.37 -30.23 -18.80
N ARG A 10 -17.25 -30.86 -19.17
CA ARG A 10 -17.07 -32.31 -19.12
C ARG A 10 -15.89 -32.68 -18.22
N LYS A 11 -16.03 -33.77 -17.45
CA LYS A 11 -15.02 -34.23 -16.49
C LYS A 11 -13.73 -34.67 -17.18
N GLU A 12 -13.85 -35.35 -18.32
CA GLU A 12 -12.72 -35.82 -19.13
C GLU A 12 -11.83 -34.65 -19.59
N THR A 13 -12.42 -33.67 -20.27
CA THR A 13 -11.68 -32.50 -20.76
C THR A 13 -11.16 -31.59 -19.63
N THR A 14 -11.77 -31.65 -18.44
CA THR A 14 -11.27 -30.92 -17.27
C THR A 14 -9.97 -31.54 -16.72
N ARG A 15 -9.79 -32.86 -16.86
CA ARG A 15 -8.54 -33.54 -16.46
C ARG A 15 -7.37 -33.11 -17.35
N ASP A 16 -7.61 -32.97 -18.65
CA ASP A 16 -6.58 -32.54 -19.61
C ASP A 16 -6.07 -31.10 -19.34
N LEU A 17 -6.85 -30.29 -18.61
CA LEU A 17 -6.47 -28.93 -18.24
C LEU A 17 -5.46 -28.85 -17.09
N VAL A 18 -5.27 -29.92 -16.33
CA VAL A 18 -4.37 -29.94 -15.17
C VAL A 18 -2.94 -29.62 -15.59
N ASP A 19 -2.50 -30.21 -16.71
CA ASP A 19 -1.14 -30.03 -17.24
C ASP A 19 -0.96 -28.73 -18.05
N MET A 20 -2.04 -27.94 -18.20
CA MET A 20 -2.04 -26.69 -18.96
C MET A 20 -2.03 -25.44 -18.08
N ASP A 21 -1.61 -25.55 -16.82
CA ASP A 21 -1.69 -24.48 -15.83
C ASP A 21 -1.03 -23.16 -16.28
N LEU A 22 0.15 -23.22 -16.89
CA LEU A 22 0.85 -22.05 -17.45
C LEU A 22 0.08 -21.42 -18.62
N CYS A 23 -0.54 -22.24 -19.47
CA CYS A 23 -1.37 -21.77 -20.58
C CYS A 23 -2.64 -21.07 -20.07
N ILE A 24 -3.27 -21.65 -19.04
CA ILE A 24 -4.42 -21.06 -18.34
C ILE A 24 -4.04 -19.70 -17.76
N VAL A 25 -2.92 -19.62 -17.02
CA VAL A 25 -2.42 -18.38 -16.43
C VAL A 25 -2.15 -17.32 -17.49
N ARG A 26 -1.45 -17.66 -18.58
CA ARG A 26 -1.17 -16.73 -19.69
C ARG A 26 -2.46 -16.22 -20.34
N ALA A 27 -3.44 -17.10 -20.55
CA ALA A 27 -4.74 -16.73 -21.11
C ALA A 27 -5.51 -15.77 -20.20
N LEU A 28 -5.47 -15.98 -18.88
CA LEU A 28 -6.09 -15.09 -17.89
C LEU A 28 -5.43 -13.69 -17.90
N TYR A 29 -4.10 -13.62 -18.02
CA TYR A 29 -3.40 -12.34 -18.14
C TYR A 29 -3.76 -11.60 -19.42
N ARG A 30 -3.82 -12.29 -20.57
CA ARG A 30 -4.25 -11.69 -21.85
C ARG A 30 -5.71 -11.20 -21.80
N ALA A 31 -6.59 -11.93 -21.10
CA ALA A 31 -7.99 -11.52 -20.97
C ALA A 31 -8.18 -10.18 -20.23
N ARG A 32 -7.17 -9.69 -19.50
CA ARG A 32 -7.21 -8.39 -18.82
C ARG A 32 -7.27 -7.20 -19.77
N ASP A 33 -6.93 -7.39 -21.04
CA ASP A 33 -7.01 -6.36 -22.07
C ASP A 33 -8.47 -5.99 -22.38
N THR A 34 -9.40 -6.90 -22.12
CA THR A 34 -10.84 -6.74 -22.42
C THR A 34 -11.75 -6.95 -21.20
N ALA A 35 -11.21 -7.32 -20.03
CA ALA A 35 -11.98 -7.58 -18.82
C ALA A 35 -11.41 -6.87 -17.56
N THR A 36 -12.29 -6.60 -16.60
CA THR A 36 -11.91 -6.03 -15.29
C THR A 36 -11.15 -7.06 -14.44
N ASP A 37 -10.30 -6.61 -13.51
CA ASP A 37 -9.56 -7.54 -12.65
C ASP A 37 -10.53 -8.40 -11.80
N HIS A 38 -11.70 -7.88 -11.42
CA HIS A 38 -12.78 -8.64 -10.75
C HIS A 38 -13.30 -9.80 -11.60
N LYS A 39 -13.54 -9.59 -12.90
CA LYS A 39 -13.98 -10.66 -13.82
C LYS A 39 -12.91 -11.74 -13.97
N ILE A 40 -11.64 -11.34 -14.05
CA ILE A 40 -10.52 -12.28 -14.10
C ILE A 40 -10.41 -13.07 -12.80
N PHE A 41 -10.53 -12.41 -11.65
CA PHE A 41 -10.53 -13.07 -10.35
C PHE A 41 -11.70 -14.06 -10.20
N GLY A 42 -12.89 -13.71 -10.67
CA GLY A 42 -14.04 -14.61 -10.70
C GLY A 42 -13.81 -15.85 -11.57
N ALA A 43 -13.15 -15.68 -12.72
CA ALA A 43 -12.75 -16.79 -13.58
C ALA A 43 -11.73 -17.72 -12.89
N ILE A 44 -10.68 -17.16 -12.27
CA ILE A 44 -9.69 -17.95 -11.50
C ILE A 44 -10.38 -18.73 -10.38
N SER A 45 -11.24 -18.07 -9.62
CA SER A 45 -11.99 -18.70 -8.53
C SER A 45 -12.88 -19.84 -9.03
N THR A 46 -13.51 -19.68 -10.20
CA THR A 46 -14.31 -20.74 -10.83
C THR A 46 -13.44 -21.94 -11.24
N ILE A 47 -12.27 -21.69 -11.82
CA ILE A 47 -11.31 -22.74 -12.21
C ILE A 47 -10.88 -23.55 -10.98
N VAL A 48 -10.44 -22.86 -9.93
CA VAL A 48 -9.97 -23.48 -8.68
C VAL A 48 -11.08 -24.29 -8.02
N SER A 49 -12.31 -23.75 -7.93
CA SER A 49 -13.44 -24.48 -7.37
C SER A 49 -13.79 -25.73 -8.18
N ARG A 50 -13.71 -25.69 -9.52
CA ARG A 50 -13.95 -26.87 -10.37
C ARG A 50 -12.87 -27.93 -10.19
N PHE A 51 -11.60 -27.53 -10.15
CA PHE A 51 -10.49 -28.47 -9.90
C PHE A 51 -10.68 -29.17 -8.55
N ARG A 52 -11.02 -28.44 -7.49
CA ARG A 52 -11.32 -29.03 -6.17
C ARG A 52 -12.51 -29.98 -6.20
N ARG A 53 -13.61 -29.59 -6.86
CA ARG A 53 -14.82 -30.43 -6.97
C ARG A 53 -14.54 -31.76 -7.69
N GLU A 54 -13.71 -31.73 -8.72
CA GLU A 54 -13.32 -32.92 -9.48
C GLU A 54 -12.11 -33.68 -8.88
N ASN A 55 -11.66 -33.26 -7.68
CA ASN A 55 -10.50 -33.80 -6.98
C ASN A 55 -9.20 -33.79 -7.81
N LEU A 56 -9.00 -32.72 -8.57
CA LEU A 56 -7.81 -32.49 -9.40
C LEU A 56 -6.76 -31.66 -8.65
N PRO A 57 -5.46 -31.90 -8.89
CA PRO A 57 -4.41 -31.18 -8.20
C PRO A 57 -4.40 -29.70 -8.60
N LEU A 58 -4.25 -28.84 -7.59
CA LEU A 58 -4.03 -27.41 -7.79
C LEU A 58 -2.52 -27.16 -7.85
N THR A 59 -2.07 -26.45 -8.89
CA THR A 59 -0.65 -26.10 -9.01
C THR A 59 -0.31 -24.83 -8.23
N ARG A 60 0.94 -24.71 -7.81
CA ARG A 60 1.48 -23.50 -7.16
C ARG A 60 1.29 -22.24 -8.00
N TYR A 61 1.34 -22.35 -9.33
CA TYR A 61 1.20 -21.22 -10.24
C TYR A 61 -0.23 -20.68 -10.24
N LEU A 62 -1.21 -21.59 -10.26
CA LEU A 62 -2.62 -21.21 -10.22
C LEU A 62 -2.99 -20.54 -8.90
N LEU A 63 -2.51 -21.06 -7.75
CA LEU A 63 -2.73 -20.43 -6.44
C LEU A 63 -2.03 -19.07 -6.34
N ALA A 64 -0.77 -18.97 -6.79
CA ALA A 64 -0.01 -17.73 -6.78
C ALA A 64 -0.70 -16.63 -7.61
N VAL A 65 -1.35 -16.98 -8.71
CA VAL A 65 -2.14 -16.04 -9.51
C VAL A 65 -3.46 -15.71 -8.81
N GLY A 66 -4.14 -16.69 -8.24
CA GLY A 66 -5.37 -16.51 -7.48
C GLY A 66 -5.21 -15.52 -6.33
N ILE A 67 -4.21 -15.72 -5.46
CA ILE A 67 -3.96 -14.82 -4.32
C ILE A 67 -3.53 -13.41 -4.78
N LYS A 68 -2.74 -13.30 -5.86
CA LYS A 68 -2.39 -11.99 -6.44
C LYS A 68 -3.62 -11.25 -6.92
N PHE A 69 -4.57 -11.93 -7.56
CA PHE A 69 -5.80 -11.29 -8.02
C PHE A 69 -6.75 -10.98 -6.88
N ALA A 70 -6.87 -11.86 -5.87
CA ALA A 70 -7.63 -11.55 -4.65
C ALA A 70 -7.14 -10.26 -3.98
N ALA A 71 -5.81 -10.11 -3.85
CA ALA A 71 -5.20 -8.88 -3.33
C ALA A 71 -5.47 -7.67 -4.23
N ARG A 72 -5.40 -7.87 -5.55
CA ARG A 72 -5.62 -6.82 -6.56
C ARG A 72 -7.06 -6.34 -6.65
N THR A 73 -8.03 -7.21 -6.36
CA THR A 73 -9.47 -6.90 -6.38
C THR A 73 -10.04 -6.66 -4.99
N ARG A 74 -9.17 -6.57 -3.98
CA ARG A 74 -9.53 -6.21 -2.60
C ARG A 74 -10.58 -7.16 -2.02
N SER A 75 -10.47 -8.44 -2.40
CA SER A 75 -11.45 -9.44 -2.02
C SER A 75 -11.03 -10.09 -0.71
N LEU A 76 -11.64 -9.68 0.40
CA LEU A 76 -11.46 -10.33 1.70
C LEU A 76 -11.79 -11.85 1.63
N PRO A 77 -12.94 -12.29 1.09
CA PRO A 77 -13.23 -13.73 0.97
C PRO A 77 -12.24 -14.46 0.07
N GLY A 78 -11.72 -13.77 -0.96
CA GLY A 78 -10.68 -14.28 -1.84
C GLY A 78 -9.38 -14.51 -1.10
N MET A 79 -8.88 -13.50 -0.40
CA MET A 79 -7.65 -13.60 0.38
C MET A 79 -7.74 -14.72 1.42
N LYS A 80 -8.86 -14.77 2.16
CA LYS A 80 -9.15 -15.85 3.12
C LYS A 80 -9.04 -17.23 2.47
N ARG A 81 -9.76 -17.45 1.37
CA ARG A 81 -9.74 -18.72 0.63
C ARG A 81 -8.34 -19.12 0.17
N TYR A 82 -7.60 -18.20 -0.46
CA TYR A 82 -6.29 -18.55 -1.04
C TYR A 82 -5.21 -18.73 0.02
N LEU A 83 -5.22 -17.95 1.10
CA LEU A 83 -4.31 -18.16 2.24
C LEU A 83 -4.57 -19.52 2.90
N LYS A 84 -5.84 -19.89 3.08
CA LYS A 84 -6.22 -21.23 3.54
C LYS A 84 -5.70 -22.33 2.62
N LEU A 85 -5.89 -22.20 1.30
CA LEU A 85 -5.38 -23.18 0.33
C LEU A 85 -3.86 -23.31 0.33
N HIS A 86 -3.12 -22.21 0.52
CA HIS A 86 -1.67 -22.25 0.67
C HIS A 86 -1.25 -23.05 1.93
N LYS A 87 -1.96 -22.87 3.06
CA LYS A 87 -1.75 -23.65 4.29
C LYS A 87 -2.10 -25.12 4.10
N GLU A 88 -3.32 -25.43 3.61
CA GLU A 88 -3.83 -26.79 3.42
C GLU A 88 -2.93 -27.64 2.49
N LEU A 89 -2.40 -27.04 1.42
CA LEU A 89 -1.59 -27.74 0.43
C LEU A 89 -0.09 -27.71 0.76
N GLY A 90 0.31 -27.10 1.89
CA GLY A 90 1.71 -26.98 2.28
C GLY A 90 2.56 -26.18 1.28
N PHE A 91 1.95 -25.24 0.55
CA PHE A 91 2.67 -24.44 -0.45
C PHE A 91 3.17 -23.12 0.16
N PRO A 92 4.48 -22.96 0.39
CA PRO A 92 5.01 -21.73 0.96
C PRO A 92 4.79 -20.55 0.01
N ILE A 93 4.59 -19.37 0.58
CA ILE A 93 4.56 -18.11 -0.18
C ILE A 93 6.00 -17.68 -0.44
N ALA A 94 6.44 -17.80 -1.70
CA ALA A 94 7.78 -17.34 -2.10
C ALA A 94 7.95 -15.83 -1.87
N LYS A 95 9.19 -15.39 -1.61
CA LYS A 95 9.53 -13.97 -1.32
C LYS A 95 8.98 -13.00 -2.37
N THR A 96 9.08 -13.37 -3.65
CA THR A 96 8.55 -12.58 -4.78
C THR A 96 7.03 -12.53 -4.81
N LEU A 97 6.35 -13.59 -4.38
CA LEU A 97 4.90 -13.64 -4.24
C LEU A 97 4.44 -12.78 -3.06
N PHE A 98 5.08 -12.91 -1.89
CA PHE A 98 4.79 -12.11 -0.70
C PHE A 98 4.88 -10.61 -1.01
N ARG A 99 6.02 -10.16 -1.56
CA ARG A 99 6.21 -8.76 -2.00
C ARG A 99 5.16 -8.31 -3.01
N ALA A 100 4.79 -9.20 -3.94
CA ALA A 100 3.76 -8.89 -4.92
C ALA A 100 2.35 -8.78 -4.30
N ILE A 101 2.05 -9.50 -3.22
CA ILE A 101 0.80 -9.37 -2.46
C ILE A 101 0.82 -8.05 -1.67
N ILE A 102 1.89 -7.80 -0.91
CA ILE A 102 2.08 -6.56 -0.14
C ILE A 102 1.92 -5.33 -1.04
N ALA A 103 2.56 -5.29 -2.21
CA ALA A 103 2.43 -4.17 -3.15
C ALA A 103 1.02 -3.98 -3.74
N LYS A 104 0.10 -4.95 -3.57
CA LYS A 104 -1.31 -4.84 -3.98
C LYS A 104 -2.24 -4.47 -2.82
N CYS A 105 -1.83 -4.78 -1.59
CA CYS A 105 -2.42 -4.32 -0.34
C CYS A 105 -2.04 -2.85 -0.05
N SER A 106 -0.82 -2.49 -0.39
CA SER A 106 -0.21 -1.17 -0.23
C SER A 106 -0.17 -0.46 -1.58
N VAL A 107 -1.19 0.33 -1.91
CA VAL A 107 -1.17 1.10 -3.17
C VAL A 107 -0.42 2.41 -2.95
N GLY A 108 0.60 2.69 -3.75
CA GLY A 108 1.29 3.99 -3.70
C GLY A 108 0.35 5.13 -4.09
N VAL A 109 0.70 6.34 -3.64
CA VAL A 109 0.05 7.60 -3.99
C VAL A 109 -0.10 7.67 -5.53
N HIS A 110 -1.34 7.75 -6.05
CA HIS A 110 -1.67 7.77 -7.49
C HIS A 110 -1.44 6.47 -8.29
N GLY A 111 -1.33 5.32 -7.62
CA GLY A 111 -1.14 4.05 -8.33
C GLY A 111 -2.33 3.69 -9.23
N TYR A 112 -2.07 3.25 -10.48
CA TYR A 112 -3.07 2.69 -11.40
C TYR A 112 -3.97 1.60 -10.76
N GLY A 113 -3.51 0.95 -9.69
CA GLY A 113 -4.28 -0.03 -8.93
C GLY A 113 -5.44 0.58 -8.14
N GLU A 114 -5.25 1.76 -7.53
CA GLU A 114 -6.28 2.48 -6.79
C GLU A 114 -7.36 2.98 -7.73
N ILE A 115 -6.96 3.59 -8.84
CA ILE A 115 -7.87 4.09 -9.88
C ILE A 115 -8.74 2.95 -10.46
N ARG A 116 -8.15 1.76 -10.67
CA ARG A 116 -8.85 0.65 -11.34
C ARG A 116 -9.74 -0.18 -10.40
N ASN A 117 -9.33 -0.37 -9.16
CA ASN A 117 -9.94 -1.35 -8.25
C ASN A 117 -10.28 -0.77 -6.86
N GLY A 118 -10.13 0.53 -6.63
CA GLY A 118 -10.32 1.16 -5.34
C GLY A 118 -9.23 0.85 -4.32
N ARG A 119 -9.47 1.24 -3.07
CA ARG A 119 -8.60 0.98 -1.90
C ARG A 119 -9.18 -0.14 -1.04
N TRP A 120 -8.35 -0.72 -0.19
CA TRP A 120 -8.81 -1.62 0.86
C TRP A 120 -9.53 -0.83 1.96
N SER A 121 -10.53 -1.43 2.61
CA SER A 121 -10.92 -1.02 3.96
C SER A 121 -9.80 -1.43 4.93
N ARG A 122 -9.52 -0.59 5.92
CA ARG A 122 -8.50 -0.85 6.94
C ARG A 122 -8.83 -2.12 7.71
N ARG A 123 -10.10 -2.32 8.10
CA ARG A 123 -10.57 -3.51 8.81
C ARG A 123 -10.29 -4.79 8.01
N ASP A 124 -10.73 -4.83 6.75
CA ASP A 124 -10.54 -5.99 5.89
C ASP A 124 -9.06 -6.31 5.68
N LEU A 125 -8.24 -5.27 5.46
CA LEU A 125 -6.82 -5.47 5.26
C LEU A 125 -6.12 -5.97 6.52
N LEU A 126 -6.48 -5.44 7.70
CA LEU A 126 -5.95 -5.96 8.97
C LEU A 126 -6.29 -7.43 9.15
N GLN A 127 -7.50 -7.88 8.77
CA GLN A 127 -7.83 -9.30 8.84
C GLN A 127 -6.94 -10.16 7.92
N VAL A 128 -6.71 -9.69 6.68
CA VAL A 128 -5.81 -10.38 5.73
C VAL A 128 -4.38 -10.49 6.27
N LEU A 129 -3.90 -9.46 6.97
CA LEU A 129 -2.56 -9.40 7.51
C LEU A 129 -2.42 -10.24 8.79
N LEU A 130 -3.33 -10.08 9.74
CA LEU A 130 -3.16 -10.45 11.15
C LEU A 130 -4.06 -11.60 11.61
N GLY A 131 -5.08 -11.99 10.86
CA GLY A 131 -6.02 -13.03 11.27
C GLY A 131 -7.47 -12.68 10.93
N PHE A 132 -8.25 -13.67 10.53
CA PHE A 132 -9.66 -13.49 10.22
C PHE A 132 -10.53 -13.68 11.47
N GLU A 133 -11.43 -12.74 11.76
CA GLU A 133 -12.26 -12.71 12.98
C GLU A 133 -13.08 -13.99 13.19
N ASP A 134 -13.48 -14.65 12.10
CA ASP A 134 -14.33 -15.85 12.06
C ASP A 134 -13.52 -17.15 11.88
N THR A 135 -12.21 -17.14 12.14
CA THR A 135 -11.34 -18.32 12.03
C THR A 135 -10.80 -18.71 13.40
N PRO A 136 -11.01 -19.96 13.85
CA PRO A 136 -10.48 -20.39 15.14
C PRO A 136 -8.95 -20.55 15.09
N PRO A 137 -8.24 -20.48 16.24
CA PRO A 137 -6.78 -20.47 16.30
C PRO A 137 -6.10 -21.66 15.61
N GLU A 138 -6.67 -22.87 15.73
CA GLU A 138 -6.15 -24.08 15.08
C GLU A 138 -6.14 -23.99 13.54
N ASP A 139 -7.13 -23.28 12.98
CA ASP A 139 -7.30 -23.08 11.55
C ASP A 139 -6.72 -21.76 11.06
N GLU A 140 -5.97 -21.05 11.90
CA GLU A 140 -5.46 -19.71 11.60
C GLU A 140 -4.69 -19.68 10.27
N HIS A 141 -5.08 -18.76 9.40
CA HIS A 141 -4.43 -18.52 8.12
C HIS A 141 -4.49 -17.03 7.85
N HIS A 142 -3.35 -16.36 7.81
CA HIS A 142 -3.25 -14.95 7.42
C HIS A 142 -1.87 -14.69 6.83
N LEU A 143 -1.66 -13.52 6.21
CA LEU A 143 -0.42 -13.25 5.49
C LEU A 143 0.80 -13.25 6.42
N GLY A 144 0.64 -12.77 7.66
CA GLY A 144 1.71 -12.73 8.68
C GLY A 144 2.31 -14.10 9.04
N LEU A 145 1.57 -15.21 8.91
CA LEU A 145 2.11 -16.56 9.12
C LEU A 145 3.17 -16.96 8.08
N PHE A 146 3.17 -16.31 6.92
CA PHE A 146 4.10 -16.58 5.84
C PHE A 146 5.30 -15.62 5.81
N LEU A 147 5.41 -14.72 6.80
CA LEU A 147 6.49 -13.74 6.88
C LEU A 147 7.81 -14.38 7.30
N ASP A 148 8.83 -14.29 6.44
CA ASP A 148 10.21 -14.60 6.76
C ASP A 148 10.90 -13.38 7.40
N ARG A 149 10.94 -13.33 8.74
CA ARG A 149 11.58 -12.24 9.52
C ARG A 149 13.11 -12.25 9.46
N THR A 150 13.72 -13.25 8.83
CA THR A 150 15.16 -13.29 8.60
C THR A 150 15.57 -12.57 7.31
N GLU A 151 14.59 -12.09 6.54
CA GLU A 151 14.82 -11.41 5.27
C GLU A 151 14.28 -9.98 5.31
N TRP A 152 15.19 -9.01 5.21
CA TRP A 152 14.89 -7.60 5.38
C TRP A 152 13.85 -7.07 4.37
N THR A 153 13.89 -7.47 3.10
CA THR A 153 12.96 -6.89 2.11
C THR A 153 11.51 -7.31 2.32
N GLN A 154 11.25 -8.50 2.86
CA GLN A 154 9.94 -8.93 3.30
C GLN A 154 9.50 -8.23 4.58
N LEU A 155 10.38 -8.17 5.60
CA LEU A 155 10.09 -7.46 6.84
C LEU A 155 9.78 -5.98 6.57
N TYR A 156 10.59 -5.30 5.77
CA TYR A 156 10.34 -3.91 5.38
C TYR A 156 8.96 -3.75 4.70
N GLY A 157 8.63 -4.60 3.73
CA GLY A 157 7.32 -4.56 3.08
C GLY A 157 6.16 -4.80 4.06
N TRP A 158 6.37 -5.67 5.04
CA TRP A 158 5.43 -5.92 6.13
C TRP A 158 5.24 -4.69 7.03
N LEU A 159 6.32 -4.04 7.47
CA LEU A 159 6.24 -2.81 8.26
C LEU A 159 5.51 -1.69 7.50
N VAL A 160 5.80 -1.54 6.21
CA VAL A 160 5.15 -0.53 5.35
C VAL A 160 3.64 -0.73 5.28
N VAL A 161 3.15 -1.97 5.15
CA VAL A 161 1.71 -2.20 5.08
C VAL A 161 1.04 -2.00 6.45
N LEU A 162 1.68 -2.40 7.55
CA LEU A 162 1.17 -2.18 8.91
C LEU A 162 1.08 -0.68 9.25
N SER A 163 2.12 0.08 8.90
CA SER A 163 2.15 1.54 9.08
C SER A 163 0.98 2.23 8.39
N ARG A 164 0.70 1.85 7.13
CA ARG A 164 -0.45 2.39 6.39
C ARG A 164 -1.79 1.97 6.99
N CYS A 165 -1.85 0.79 7.59
CA CYS A 165 -3.01 0.35 8.37
C CYS A 165 -3.09 1.00 9.76
N LYS A 166 -2.22 1.96 10.09
CA LYS A 166 -2.13 2.60 11.42
C LYS A 166 -2.12 1.53 12.54
N ALA A 167 -1.40 0.44 12.31
CA ALA A 167 -1.31 -0.72 13.21
C ALA A 167 -0.12 -0.56 14.16
N SER A 168 -0.14 0.47 15.01
CA SER A 168 1.01 0.84 15.83
C SER A 168 1.36 -0.21 16.88
N ASP A 169 0.38 -0.93 17.43
CA ASP A 169 0.59 -2.04 18.37
C ASP A 169 1.33 -3.21 17.70
N GLU A 170 0.98 -3.54 16.46
CA GLU A 170 1.64 -4.57 15.68
C GLU A 170 3.05 -4.16 15.29
N LEU A 171 3.26 -2.90 14.90
CA LEU A 171 4.59 -2.36 14.65
C LEU A 171 5.46 -2.40 15.91
N TRP A 172 4.88 -2.10 17.07
CA TRP A 172 5.58 -2.19 18.35
C TRP A 172 5.99 -3.64 18.67
N LYS A 173 5.10 -4.61 18.47
CA LYS A 173 5.44 -6.04 18.62
C LYS A 173 6.61 -6.44 17.70
N GLU A 174 6.59 -6.01 16.44
CA GLU A 174 7.70 -6.28 15.50
C GLU A 174 8.99 -5.57 15.91
N TRP A 175 8.92 -4.37 16.51
CA TRP A 175 10.08 -3.68 17.06
C TRP A 175 10.73 -4.47 18.21
N LEU A 176 9.93 -5.01 19.14
CA LEU A 176 10.44 -5.85 20.22
C LEU A 176 11.14 -7.09 19.66
N LEU A 177 10.57 -7.75 18.64
CA LEU A 177 11.22 -8.86 17.94
C LEU A 177 12.50 -8.43 17.19
N TRP A 178 12.52 -7.20 16.68
CA TRP A 178 13.66 -6.64 15.96
C TRP A 178 14.88 -6.44 16.86
N GLN A 179 14.67 -6.08 18.13
CA GLN A 179 15.77 -5.81 19.08
C GLN A 179 16.77 -6.97 19.17
N ASP A 180 16.28 -8.21 19.11
CA ASP A 180 17.08 -9.45 19.17
C ASP A 180 17.35 -10.07 17.79
N ASN A 181 16.94 -9.43 16.70
CA ASN A 181 17.05 -10.00 15.36
C ASN A 181 18.52 -10.08 14.90
N PRO A 182 18.98 -11.24 14.36
CA PRO A 182 20.35 -11.39 13.87
C PRO A 182 20.77 -10.35 12.81
N LEU A 183 19.84 -9.87 11.98
CA LEU A 183 20.13 -8.82 11.00
C LEU A 183 20.50 -7.48 11.67
N ARG A 184 19.82 -7.15 12.77
CA ARG A 184 20.12 -5.97 13.58
C ARG A 184 21.49 -6.06 14.25
N LEU A 185 21.82 -7.25 14.77
CA LEU A 185 23.08 -7.49 15.47
C LEU A 185 24.29 -7.51 14.52
N LYS A 186 24.12 -8.01 13.28
CA LYS A 186 25.18 -8.10 12.27
C LYS A 186 25.64 -6.76 11.70
N THR A 187 24.78 -5.74 11.73
CA THR A 187 25.01 -4.46 11.03
C THR A 187 25.85 -3.45 11.83
N GLY A 188 26.33 -3.81 13.04
CA GLY A 188 27.24 -2.97 13.83
C GLY A 188 26.57 -1.76 14.46
N ARG A 189 27.32 -0.69 14.79
CA ARG A 189 26.73 0.58 15.30
C ARG A 189 26.22 1.43 14.13
N VAL A 190 25.16 2.20 14.38
CA VAL A 190 24.62 3.16 13.40
C VAL A 190 25.72 4.18 13.06
N SER A 191 26.22 4.17 11.82
CA SER A 191 27.19 5.16 11.33
C SER A 191 26.61 5.91 10.11
N SER A 192 25.96 7.04 10.39
CA SER A 192 25.64 8.16 9.49
C SER A 192 24.78 7.95 8.23
N GLN A 193 24.36 9.11 7.68
CA GLN A 193 23.07 9.48 7.07
C GLN A 193 22.71 8.94 5.67
N PHE A 194 23.61 8.25 4.95
CA PHE A 194 23.47 8.11 3.49
C PHE A 194 23.42 6.67 2.96
N SER A 195 23.24 5.67 3.83
CA SER A 195 23.08 4.29 3.38
C SER A 195 21.91 3.63 4.11
N GLU A 196 20.83 3.39 3.38
CA GLU A 196 19.69 2.58 3.86
C GLU A 196 20.14 1.19 4.34
N ASN A 197 21.29 0.71 3.87
CA ASN A 197 21.91 -0.55 4.28
C ASN A 197 22.71 -0.48 5.59
N LYS A 198 22.98 0.72 6.15
CA LYS A 198 23.75 0.92 7.40
C LYS A 198 22.92 1.35 8.60
N LEU A 199 21.68 1.79 8.41
CA LEU A 199 20.72 1.91 9.50
C LEU A 199 20.26 0.48 9.79
N ARG A 200 20.45 -0.01 11.02
CA ARG A 200 20.16 -1.40 11.45
C ARG A 200 18.67 -1.71 11.41
N GLY A 201 17.91 -1.35 10.39
CA GLY A 201 16.44 -1.38 10.35
C GLY A 201 15.75 -0.45 11.34
N ASP A 202 16.41 -0.02 12.42
CA ASP A 202 15.84 0.80 13.51
C ASP A 202 15.18 2.08 12.98
N TYR A 203 15.83 2.76 12.04
CA TYR A 203 15.25 3.94 11.39
C TYR A 203 13.91 3.66 10.71
N SER A 204 13.80 2.53 10.01
CA SER A 204 12.54 2.15 9.35
C SER A 204 11.44 1.87 10.37
N PHE A 205 11.76 1.29 11.53
CA PHE A 205 10.76 1.12 12.60
C PHE A 205 10.25 2.46 13.13
N ILE A 206 11.17 3.39 13.41
CA ILE A 206 10.83 4.75 13.89
C ILE A 206 9.96 5.47 12.84
N GLU A 207 10.34 5.40 11.56
CA GLU A 207 9.59 6.02 10.47
C GLU A 207 8.20 5.39 10.32
N MET A 208 8.09 4.06 10.35
CA MET A 208 6.82 3.35 10.17
C MET A 208 5.85 3.57 11.32
N ILE A 209 6.33 3.66 12.56
CA ILE A 209 5.46 3.91 13.72
C ILE A 209 5.02 5.38 13.82
N ALA A 210 5.89 6.32 13.44
CA ALA A 210 5.51 7.72 13.27
C ALA A 210 4.45 7.88 12.17
N ASP A 211 4.65 7.25 11.00
CA ASP A 211 3.68 7.25 9.90
C ASP A 211 2.34 6.57 10.29
N ALA A 212 2.36 5.64 11.25
CA ALA A 212 1.14 5.04 11.82
C ALA A 212 0.36 5.97 12.77
N GLY A 213 0.94 7.11 13.15
CA GLY A 213 0.36 8.11 14.04
C GLY A 213 0.71 7.92 15.53
N ASP A 214 1.64 7.02 15.88
CA ASP A 214 2.06 6.80 17.27
C ASP A 214 3.46 7.39 17.48
N THR A 215 3.49 8.72 17.51
CA THR A 215 4.70 9.53 17.69
C THR A 215 5.33 9.35 19.07
N ARG A 216 4.54 9.05 20.10
CA ARG A 216 5.06 8.73 21.44
C ARG A 216 5.98 7.52 21.40
N ARG A 217 5.54 6.40 20.82
CA ARG A 217 6.41 5.22 20.66
C ARG A 217 7.54 5.48 19.66
N ALA A 218 7.32 6.31 18.64
CA ALA A 218 8.38 6.72 17.71
C ALA A 218 9.55 7.42 18.43
N TRP A 219 9.24 8.35 19.34
CA TRP A 219 10.22 9.02 20.18
C TRP A 219 10.93 8.04 21.11
N ASP A 220 10.20 7.11 21.75
CA ASP A 220 10.81 6.07 22.58
C ASP A 220 11.79 5.19 21.78
N MET A 221 11.41 4.75 20.57
CA MET A 221 12.31 4.03 19.68
C MET A 221 13.56 4.85 19.31
N LEU A 222 13.39 6.14 19.02
CA LEU A 222 14.50 7.04 18.68
C LEU A 222 15.50 7.10 19.85
N GLY A 223 15.02 7.34 21.07
CA GLY A 223 15.85 7.35 22.28
C GLY A 223 16.62 6.06 22.51
N ASN A 224 15.99 4.91 22.25
CA ASN A 224 16.61 3.59 22.42
C ASN A 224 17.54 3.18 21.27
N SER A 225 17.42 3.81 20.10
CA SER A 225 18.19 3.44 18.89
C SER A 225 19.61 4.03 18.85
N GLY A 226 19.85 5.11 19.61
CA GLY A 226 21.08 5.90 19.54
C GLY A 226 21.22 6.72 18.24
N ILE A 227 20.15 6.85 17.46
CA ILE A 227 20.08 7.75 16.30
C ILE A 227 19.80 9.17 16.82
N ALA A 228 20.62 10.14 16.41
CA ALA A 228 20.36 11.54 16.75
C ALA A 228 19.18 12.09 15.95
N PHE A 229 18.41 13.03 16.52
CA PHE A 229 17.25 13.60 15.85
C PHE A 229 17.64 14.28 14.52
N LYS A 230 18.75 15.02 14.50
CA LYS A 230 19.30 15.64 13.28
C LYS A 230 19.63 14.68 12.15
N ASP A 231 19.88 13.40 12.46
CA ASP A 231 20.17 12.36 11.47
C ASP A 231 18.90 11.77 10.83
N CYS A 232 17.72 12.02 11.41
CA CYS A 232 16.46 11.61 10.83
C CYS A 232 16.14 12.42 9.56
N ARG A 233 15.45 11.82 8.58
CA ARG A 233 15.00 12.58 7.38
C ARG A 233 14.00 13.65 7.79
N THR A 234 13.97 14.76 7.03
CA THR A 234 13.10 15.92 7.29
C THR A 234 11.63 15.53 7.50
N ARG A 235 11.10 14.59 6.72
CA ARG A 235 9.71 14.13 6.88
C ARG A 235 9.46 13.52 8.26
N LEU A 236 10.34 12.62 8.72
CA LEU A 236 10.22 11.99 10.02
C LEU A 236 10.37 13.03 11.14
N ARG A 237 11.34 13.94 11.02
CA ARG A 237 11.55 15.02 11.99
C ARG A 237 10.30 15.88 12.15
N ARG A 238 9.69 16.31 11.05
CA ARG A 238 8.41 17.04 11.07
C ARG A 238 7.28 16.24 11.74
N SER A 239 7.19 14.94 11.46
CA SER A 239 6.19 14.08 12.09
C SER A 239 6.37 13.98 13.60
N LEU A 240 7.61 13.84 14.07
CA LEU A 240 7.95 13.75 15.49
C LEU A 240 7.70 15.07 16.22
N LEU A 241 7.99 16.21 15.58
CA LEU A 241 7.81 17.54 16.16
C LEU A 241 6.34 17.93 16.36
N ARG A 242 5.38 17.22 15.75
CA ARG A 242 3.94 17.44 16.00
C ARG A 242 3.58 17.17 17.46
N ASP A 243 4.24 16.19 18.08
CA ASP A 243 4.02 15.79 19.47
C ASP A 243 5.36 15.82 20.23
N ILE A 244 5.97 17.01 20.25
CA ILE A 244 7.29 17.26 20.86
C ILE A 244 7.31 16.99 22.37
N GLU A 245 6.16 16.99 23.04
CA GLU A 245 6.04 16.67 24.46
C GLU A 245 6.52 15.24 24.81
N TYR A 246 6.59 14.34 23.82
CA TYR A 246 7.10 12.99 23.99
C TYR A 246 8.60 12.87 23.69
N ALA A 247 9.30 13.97 23.40
CA ALA A 247 10.71 13.94 23.04
C ALA A 247 11.57 13.28 24.13
N THR A 248 12.24 12.19 23.74
CA THR A 248 13.21 11.46 24.59
C THR A 248 14.66 11.84 24.28
N VAL A 249 14.89 12.48 23.13
CA VAL A 249 16.19 12.96 22.66
C VAL A 249 16.07 14.45 22.38
N TRP A 250 17.07 15.22 22.81
CA TRP A 250 17.12 16.65 22.56
C TRP A 250 18.47 17.04 21.95
N ASP A 251 18.46 17.52 20.70
CA ASP A 251 19.65 18.05 20.05
C ASP A 251 19.42 19.49 19.54
N ASP A 252 20.50 20.09 19.03
CA ASP A 252 20.56 21.48 18.56
C ASP A 252 19.71 21.74 17.30
N GLN A 253 19.28 20.68 16.59
CA GLN A 253 18.45 20.80 15.40
C GLN A 253 16.97 20.99 15.75
N ILE A 254 16.52 20.56 16.93
CA ILE A 254 15.10 20.63 17.33
C ILE A 254 14.56 22.07 17.30
N PRO A 255 15.20 23.09 17.91
CA PRO A 255 14.68 24.45 17.86
C PRO A 255 14.58 25.01 16.44
N VAL A 256 15.55 24.68 15.58
CA VAL A 256 15.59 25.12 14.18
C VAL A 256 14.45 24.49 13.38
N ASP A 257 14.26 23.17 13.50
CA ASP A 257 13.21 22.46 12.77
C ASP A 257 11.81 22.76 13.33
N LEU A 258 11.68 23.11 14.62
CA LEU A 258 10.41 23.52 15.23
C LEU A 258 9.91 24.85 14.65
N LEU A 259 10.79 25.84 14.50
CA LEU A 259 10.45 27.11 13.84
C LEU A 259 10.03 26.86 12.38
N ALA A 260 10.81 26.07 11.64
CA ALA A 260 10.47 25.72 10.26
C ALA A 260 9.15 24.93 10.14
N GLN A 261 8.78 24.16 11.17
CA GLN A 261 7.52 23.44 11.24
C GLN A 261 6.34 24.38 11.46
N TYR A 262 6.48 25.42 12.30
CA TYR A 262 5.44 26.45 12.46
C TYR A 262 5.19 27.20 11.15
N ASP A 263 6.24 27.62 10.46
CA ASP A 263 6.12 28.26 9.14
C ASP A 263 5.40 27.35 8.13
N PHE A 264 5.73 26.06 8.15
CA PHE A 264 5.13 25.09 7.25
C PHE A 264 3.64 24.86 7.54
N GLU A 265 3.24 24.70 8.80
CA GLU A 265 1.84 24.51 9.18
C GLU A 265 1.01 25.80 8.98
N LEU A 266 1.57 26.97 9.27
CA LEU A 266 0.93 28.26 8.97
C LEU A 266 0.63 28.37 7.47
N LYS A 267 1.63 28.08 6.62
CA LYS A 267 1.47 28.11 5.17
C LYS A 267 0.40 27.16 4.65
N LYS A 268 0.16 26.02 5.31
CA LYS A 268 -0.95 25.13 4.94
C LYS A 268 -2.30 25.75 5.23
N VAL A 269 -2.45 26.38 6.40
CA VAL A 269 -3.67 27.08 6.79
C VAL A 269 -3.95 28.24 5.85
N GLU A 270 -2.93 29.02 5.52
CA GLU A 270 -2.98 30.10 4.54
C GLU A 270 -3.46 29.62 3.16
N ASN A 271 -2.86 28.56 2.62
CA ASN A 271 -3.27 27.98 1.35
C ASN A 271 -4.72 27.46 1.38
N ALA A 272 -5.11 26.81 2.49
CA ALA A 272 -6.46 26.30 2.66
C ALA A 272 -7.51 27.41 2.70
N LEU A 273 -7.17 28.57 3.27
CA LEU A 273 -8.02 29.76 3.32
C LEU A 273 -7.90 30.64 2.07
N GLY A 274 -6.88 30.41 1.24
CA GLY A 274 -6.54 31.25 0.09
C GLY A 274 -6.11 32.66 0.50
N VAL A 275 -5.32 32.77 1.56
CA VAL A 275 -4.69 34.01 2.03
C VAL A 275 -3.17 33.85 2.03
N GLU A 276 -2.43 34.95 2.03
CA GLU A 276 -0.97 34.94 2.16
C GLU A 276 -0.51 36.01 3.16
N TRP A 277 0.50 35.70 3.98
CA TRP A 277 1.17 36.68 4.83
C TRP A 277 2.06 37.63 4.03
N ILE A 278 1.85 38.93 4.22
CA ILE A 278 2.69 40.00 3.69
C ILE A 278 3.51 40.58 4.84
N SER A 279 4.82 40.32 4.82
CA SER A 279 5.75 40.88 5.80
C SER A 279 6.00 42.36 5.53
N LEU A 280 5.94 43.16 6.59
CA LEU A 280 6.29 44.59 6.61
C LEU A 280 7.65 44.85 7.28
N GLY A 281 8.35 43.80 7.75
CA GLY A 281 9.57 43.90 8.56
C GLY A 281 9.27 43.90 10.07
N ASP A 282 10.30 43.70 10.89
CA ASP A 282 10.26 43.74 12.36
C ASP A 282 9.09 42.96 13.01
N ASP A 283 8.86 41.71 12.55
CA ASP A 283 7.76 40.83 12.97
C ASP A 283 6.35 41.41 12.75
N GLN A 284 6.24 42.46 11.92
CA GLN A 284 4.97 43.04 11.50
C GLN A 284 4.57 42.55 10.11
N GLY A 285 3.27 42.44 9.90
CA GLY A 285 2.69 42.06 8.63
C GLY A 285 1.18 41.91 8.72
N TYR A 286 0.57 41.54 7.62
CA TYR A 286 -0.87 41.29 7.54
C TYR A 286 -1.17 40.21 6.51
N HIS A 287 -2.31 39.53 6.67
CA HIS A 287 -2.79 38.56 5.68
C HIS A 287 -3.56 39.28 4.58
N LYS A 288 -3.31 38.89 3.32
CA LYS A 288 -4.02 39.40 2.15
C LYS A 288 -4.75 38.24 1.42
N PRO A 289 -5.99 38.46 0.94
CA PRO A 289 -6.64 37.52 0.02
C PRO A 289 -5.82 37.26 -1.25
N THR A 290 -5.73 36.00 -1.64
CA THR A 290 -5.19 35.58 -2.94
C THR A 290 -6.29 35.49 -4.00
N GLU A 291 -5.90 35.38 -5.27
CA GLU A 291 -6.84 35.19 -6.39
C GLU A 291 -7.64 33.88 -6.28
N THR A 292 -7.14 32.89 -5.52
CA THR A 292 -7.79 31.60 -5.33
C THR A 292 -8.70 31.55 -4.11
N MET A 293 -8.83 32.63 -3.31
CA MET A 293 -9.61 32.65 -2.06
C MET A 293 -11.02 32.08 -2.22
N LYS A 294 -11.74 32.47 -3.28
CA LYS A 294 -13.09 31.96 -3.53
C LYS A 294 -13.12 30.44 -3.74
N GLN A 295 -12.19 29.92 -4.54
CA GLN A 295 -12.06 28.47 -4.80
C GLN A 295 -11.64 27.72 -3.55
N SER A 296 -10.72 28.29 -2.75
CA SER A 296 -10.27 27.72 -1.47
C SER A 296 -11.40 27.64 -0.44
N LEU A 297 -12.24 28.67 -0.33
CA LEU A 297 -13.40 28.67 0.58
C LEU A 297 -14.51 27.72 0.12
N GLU A 298 -14.77 27.67 -1.19
CA GLU A 298 -15.68 26.68 -1.77
C GLU A 298 -15.15 25.26 -1.51
N ALA A 299 -13.84 25.07 -1.64
CA ALA A 299 -13.19 23.82 -1.31
C ALA A 299 -13.36 23.40 0.15
N LEU A 300 -13.14 24.33 1.08
CA LEU A 300 -13.34 24.13 2.52
C LEU A 300 -14.80 23.79 2.87
N SER A 301 -15.76 24.29 2.10
CA SER A 301 -17.18 23.97 2.31
C SER A 301 -17.57 22.55 1.88
N SER A 302 -16.70 21.87 1.12
CA SER A 302 -16.95 20.51 0.67
C SER A 302 -16.95 19.52 1.84
N PRO A 303 -17.95 18.63 1.95
CA PRO A 303 -17.93 17.57 2.95
C PRO A 303 -16.80 16.55 2.72
N PHE A 304 -16.11 16.63 1.58
CA PHE A 304 -14.97 15.77 1.22
C PHE A 304 -13.62 16.48 1.34
N PHE A 305 -13.58 17.72 1.85
CA PHE A 305 -12.35 18.46 2.02
C PHE A 305 -11.38 17.71 2.95
N LYS A 306 -10.14 17.60 2.50
CA LYS A 306 -9.02 17.12 3.33
C LYS A 306 -7.86 18.08 3.17
N LEU A 307 -7.38 18.59 4.30
CA LEU A 307 -6.20 19.46 4.33
C LEU A 307 -4.96 18.76 3.76
N GLU A 308 -4.83 17.46 4.03
CA GLU A 308 -3.82 16.60 3.43
C GLU A 308 -4.49 15.41 2.73
N PRO A 309 -4.15 15.10 1.47
CA PRO A 309 -4.74 13.99 0.78
C PRO A 309 -4.26 12.65 1.36
N ASP A 310 -5.18 11.70 1.56
CA ASP A 310 -4.93 10.40 2.19
C ASP A 310 -4.57 9.30 1.18
N PHE A 311 -3.96 9.66 0.05
CA PHE A 311 -3.64 8.70 -1.01
C PHE A 311 -2.77 7.54 -0.49
N GLY A 312 -3.11 6.32 -0.91
CA GLY A 312 -2.34 5.12 -0.57
C GLY A 312 -2.51 4.57 0.85
N TYR A 313 -3.37 5.19 1.66
CA TYR A 313 -3.86 4.65 2.94
C TYR A 313 -5.20 3.92 2.72
N PRO A 314 -5.47 2.81 3.44
CA PRO A 314 -6.77 2.16 3.41
C PRO A 314 -7.85 3.10 3.97
N HIS A 315 -9.11 2.90 3.56
CA HIS A 315 -10.23 3.65 4.12
C HIS A 315 -10.48 3.21 5.57
N ASP A 316 -10.64 4.17 6.47
CA ASP A 316 -11.10 3.90 7.84
C ASP A 316 -12.61 3.52 7.88
N LEU A 317 -13.32 3.69 6.75
CA LEU A 317 -14.73 3.33 6.57
C LEU A 317 -14.95 1.83 6.28
N THR A 318 -16.16 1.35 6.59
CA THR A 318 -16.66 0.04 6.17
C THR A 318 -16.89 -0.02 4.66
N PRO A 319 -16.90 -1.21 4.02
CA PRO A 319 -17.19 -1.34 2.58
C PRO A 319 -18.51 -0.69 2.16
N GLU A 320 -19.54 -0.74 3.00
CA GLU A 320 -20.84 -0.13 2.77
C GLU A 320 -20.76 1.40 2.81
N GLU A 321 -20.04 1.97 3.78
CA GLU A 321 -19.81 3.40 3.89
C GLU A 321 -18.92 3.94 2.77
N ILE A 322 -17.89 3.18 2.36
CA ILE A 322 -17.06 3.53 1.19
C ILE A 322 -17.93 3.62 -0.06
N LYS A 323 -18.84 2.65 -0.25
CA LYS A 323 -19.77 2.66 -1.39
C LYS A 323 -20.70 3.87 -1.31
N LYS A 324 -21.29 4.13 -0.15
CA LYS A 324 -22.17 5.29 0.06
C LYS A 324 -21.44 6.61 -0.22
N GLN A 325 -20.22 6.76 0.31
CA GLN A 325 -19.38 7.94 0.08
C GLN A 325 -19.06 8.09 -1.42
N TYR A 326 -18.74 6.99 -2.11
CA TYR A 326 -18.51 7.03 -3.55
C TYR A 326 -19.76 7.47 -4.32
N ASP A 327 -20.92 6.92 -3.97
CA ASP A 327 -22.20 7.29 -4.60
C ASP A 327 -22.52 8.78 -4.36
N GLU A 328 -22.29 9.30 -3.15
CA GLU A 328 -22.42 10.72 -2.81
C GLU A 328 -21.41 11.60 -3.58
N MET A 329 -20.14 11.20 -3.66
CA MET A 329 -19.13 11.90 -4.46
C MET A 329 -19.51 11.94 -5.94
N MET A 330 -20.12 10.87 -6.47
CA MET A 330 -20.57 10.79 -7.86
C MET A 330 -21.74 11.76 -8.16
N LEU A 331 -22.50 12.18 -7.15
CA LEU A 331 -23.55 13.20 -7.29
C LEU A 331 -22.97 14.64 -7.38
N HIS A 332 -21.75 14.85 -6.87
CA HIS A 332 -21.05 16.15 -6.86
C HIS A 332 -19.90 16.20 -7.89
N VAL A 333 -19.95 15.39 -8.95
CA VAL A 333 -18.84 15.23 -9.92
C VAL A 333 -18.49 16.51 -10.68
N GLU A 334 -19.45 17.40 -10.88
CA GLU A 334 -19.23 18.69 -11.55
C GLU A 334 -18.33 19.62 -10.71
N ASP A 335 -18.44 19.55 -9.37
CA ASP A 335 -17.62 20.28 -8.40
C ASP A 335 -16.23 19.61 -8.18
N MET A 336 -16.09 18.35 -8.62
CA MET A 336 -14.91 17.51 -8.39
C MET A 336 -13.78 17.72 -9.41
N SER A 337 -13.99 18.51 -10.46
CA SER A 337 -12.97 18.79 -11.48
C SER A 337 -11.70 19.47 -10.93
N ILE A 338 -11.79 20.02 -9.71
CA ILE A 338 -10.72 20.63 -8.94
C ILE A 338 -9.89 19.57 -8.16
N TYR A 339 -10.44 18.37 -7.91
CA TYR A 339 -9.87 17.38 -6.98
C TYR A 339 -9.36 16.08 -7.63
N LEU A 340 -9.73 15.83 -8.89
CA LEU A 340 -9.26 14.66 -9.62
C LEU A 340 -8.00 15.00 -10.42
N PRO A 341 -6.87 14.31 -10.19
CA PRO A 341 -5.71 14.46 -11.06
C PRO A 341 -6.13 14.10 -12.49
N LYS A 342 -5.89 15.00 -13.44
CA LYS A 342 -6.07 14.73 -14.88
C LYS A 342 -5.13 13.60 -15.28
N THR A 343 -5.62 12.37 -15.27
CA THR A 343 -4.91 11.24 -15.86
C THR A 343 -5.18 11.24 -17.36
N THR A 344 -4.48 12.13 -18.08
CA THR A 344 -4.36 12.01 -19.52
C THR A 344 -3.66 10.69 -19.81
N ARG A 345 -4.44 9.70 -20.24
CA ARG A 345 -3.91 8.53 -20.91
C ARG A 345 -3.25 9.05 -22.18
N ASN A 346 -1.92 9.13 -22.21
CA ASN A 346 -1.19 9.26 -23.46
C ASN A 346 -1.52 8.00 -24.26
N SER A 347 -2.58 8.08 -25.08
CA SER A 347 -2.77 7.16 -26.18
C SER A 347 -1.61 7.43 -27.12
N THR A 348 -0.55 6.64 -27.00
CA THR A 348 0.42 6.49 -28.08
C THR A 348 -0.36 5.92 -29.25
N LYS A 349 -0.98 6.80 -30.04
CA LYS A 349 -1.35 6.50 -31.41
C LYS A 349 -0.03 6.20 -32.10
N CYS A 350 0.28 4.91 -32.27
CA CYS A 350 1.15 4.47 -33.34
C CYS A 350 0.55 5.03 -34.62
N LYS A 351 1.11 6.15 -35.11
CA LYS A 351 0.96 6.52 -36.51
C LYS A 351 1.95 5.62 -37.23
N ASP A 352 1.43 4.58 -37.85
CA ASP A 352 2.12 3.86 -38.91
C ASP A 352 2.58 4.87 -39.96
N GLY A 353 3.83 4.72 -40.38
CA GLY A 353 4.38 5.51 -41.47
C GLY A 353 5.88 5.76 -41.34
N THR A 354 6.69 4.70 -41.33
CA THR A 354 7.87 4.61 -42.23
C THR A 354 8.57 3.27 -42.05
N THR A 355 8.65 2.56 -43.17
CA THR A 355 9.53 1.43 -43.44
C THR A 355 10.98 1.74 -43.05
N SER A 356 11.58 0.94 -42.18
CA SER A 356 13.02 0.69 -42.23
C SER A 356 13.35 -0.69 -41.69
N SER A 357 13.83 -1.52 -42.61
CA SER A 357 14.44 -2.82 -42.40
C SER A 357 15.67 -2.71 -41.48
N ARG A 358 15.80 -3.60 -40.48
CA ARG A 358 17.05 -4.37 -40.23
C ARG A 358 17.00 -5.25 -38.97
N ARG A 359 17.27 -6.53 -39.23
CA ARG A 359 18.13 -7.50 -38.52
C ARG A 359 17.77 -7.89 -37.08
N ILE A 360 17.13 -9.05 -37.03
CA ILE A 360 17.37 -10.13 -36.06
C ILE A 360 18.87 -10.36 -35.91
N HIS A 361 19.40 -10.28 -34.68
CA HIS A 361 20.59 -11.01 -34.28
C HIS A 361 20.25 -11.83 -33.03
N SER A 362 20.32 -13.14 -33.23
CA SER A 362 20.47 -14.19 -32.22
C SER A 362 21.68 -13.91 -31.34
N ILE A 363 21.55 -14.11 -30.03
CA ILE A 363 22.66 -14.59 -29.20
C ILE A 363 22.10 -15.68 -28.29
N THR A 364 22.77 -16.83 -28.42
CA THR A 364 22.72 -18.10 -27.71
C THR A 364 22.69 -18.01 -26.21
#